data_AF-K1R2X8-F1
#
_entry.id   AF-K1R2X8-F1
#
_cell.length_a   1.000
_cell.length_b   1.000
_cell.length_c   1.000
_cell.angle_alpha   90.00
_cell.angle_beta   90.00
_cell.angle_gamma   90.00
#
_symmetry.space_group_name_H-M   'P 1'
#
loop_
_entity.id
_entity.type
_entity.pdbx_description
1 polymer ?
#
loop_
_entity_poly.entity_id
_entity_poly.type
_entity_poly.pdbx_seq_one_letter_code
_entity_poly.pdbx_strand_id
1 'polypeptide(L)' 'MADYKYTPADFKSDQEVRWCPGCGDHAILTAVQRALPEIADA' A
#
# COMPACT_ATOMS: atom_id res chain seq x y z
N MET A 1 7.96 -9.25 -13.41
CA MET A 1 7.51 -8.89 -12.05
C MET A 1 8.00 -10.00 -11.15
N ALA A 2 8.70 -9.68 -10.06
CA ALA A 2 9.12 -10.71 -9.12
C ALA A 2 7.88 -11.39 -8.53
N ASP A 3 7.98 -12.69 -8.28
CA ASP A 3 6.91 -13.51 -7.70
C ASP A 3 6.93 -13.28 -6.19
N TYR A 4 6.17 -12.28 -5.72
CA TYR A 4 6.02 -11.95 -4.30
C TYR A 4 4.91 -12.81 -3.69
N LYS A 5 5.09 -13.31 -2.46
CA LYS A 5 4.07 -14.10 -1.76
C LYS A 5 2.84 -13.27 -1.43
N TYR A 6 3.05 -11.97 -1.18
CA TYR A 6 2.01 -11.00 -0.90
C TYR A 6 1.81 -10.06 -2.08
N THR A 7 0.61 -9.50 -2.19
CA THR A 7 0.24 -8.48 -3.16
C THR A 7 0.00 -7.14 -2.47
N PRO A 8 0.05 -6.01 -3.20
CA PRO A 8 -0.30 -4.72 -2.61
C PRO A 8 -1.71 -4.67 -2.00
N ALA A 9 -2.63 -5.53 -2.46
CA ALA A 9 -3.99 -5.59 -1.94
C ALA A 9 -4.04 -6.17 -0.51
N ASP A 10 -3.11 -7.06 -0.16
CA ASP A 10 -3.02 -7.66 1.18
C ASP A 10 -2.63 -6.65 2.26
N PHE A 11 -2.09 -5.49 1.85
CA PHE A 11 -1.71 -4.39 2.74
C PHE A 11 -2.72 -3.23 2.75
N LYS A 12 -3.91 -3.42 2.17
CA LYS A 12 -5.00 -2.45 2.24
C LYS A 12 -5.92 -2.80 3.41
N SER A 13 -6.19 -1.80 4.27
CA SER A 13 -7.25 -1.92 5.27
C SER A 13 -8.62 -1.74 4.60
N ASP A 14 -9.62 -2.37 5.20
CA ASP A 14 -11.06 -2.16 4.99
C ASP A 14 -11.58 -0.81 5.51
N GLN A 15 -10.78 -0.09 6.31
CA GLN A 15 -11.12 1.24 6.79
C GLN A 15 -11.07 2.28 5.66
N GLU A 16 -12.08 3.15 5.62
CA GLU A 16 -12.11 4.28 4.71
C GLU A 16 -11.05 5.33 5.07
N VAL A 17 -10.38 5.86 4.05
CA VAL A 17 -9.42 6.96 4.23
C VAL A 17 -10.19 8.27 4.28
N ARG A 18 -10.21 8.90 5.47
CA ARG A 18 -10.96 10.16 5.73
C ARG A 18 -10.11 11.42 5.55
N TRP A 19 -9.13 11.38 4.64
CA TRP A 19 -8.26 12.52 4.34
C TRP A 19 -8.89 13.47 3.33
N CYS A 20 -8.41 14.71 3.28
CA CYS A 20 -8.92 15.69 2.32
C CYS A 20 -8.60 15.28 0.87
N PRO A 21 -9.52 15.51 -0.08
CA PRO A 21 -9.28 15.20 -1.49
C PRO A 21 -8.11 16.05 -2.01
N GLY A 22 -7.15 15.41 -2.66
CA GLY A 22 -5.92 16.05 -3.12
C GLY A 22 -4.79 16.10 -2.09
N CYS A 23 -4.97 15.57 -0.87
CA CYS A 23 -3.87 15.42 0.08
C CYS A 23 -2.79 14.49 -0.49
N GLY A 24 -1.52 14.89 -0.39
CA GLY A 24 -0.36 14.08 -0.79
C GLY A 24 -0.22 12.78 0.01
N ASP A 25 -0.84 12.67 1.18
CA ASP A 25 -0.81 11.46 2.01
C ASP A 25 -1.35 10.23 1.28
N HIS A 26 -2.31 10.41 0.35
CA HIS A 26 -2.80 9.32 -0.50
C HIS A 26 -1.69 8.71 -1.36
N ALA A 27 -0.78 9.56 -1.87
CA ALA A 27 0.36 9.10 -2.66
C ALA A 27 1.37 8.34 -1.79
N ILE A 28 1.61 8.82 -0.56
CA ILE A 28 2.48 8.14 0.41
C ILE A 28 1.89 6.76 0.77
N LEU A 29 0.61 6.71 1.12
CA LEU A 29 -0.09 5.45 1.42
C LEU A 29 0.02 4.45 0.26
N THR A 30 -0.21 4.92 -0.97
CA THR A 30 -0.10 4.09 -2.17
C THR A 30 1.34 3.60 -2.39
N ALA A 31 2.34 4.43 -2.15
CA ALA A 31 3.75 4.05 -2.28
C ALA A 31 4.14 2.98 -1.25
N VAL A 32 3.74 3.15 0.01
CA VAL A 32 3.99 2.17 1.07
C VAL A 32 3.33 0.83 0.76
N GLN A 33 2.05 0.83 0.36
CA GLN A 33 1.32 -0.39 0.01
C GLN A 33 1.94 -1.14 -1.18
N ARG A 34 2.63 -0.44 -2.08
CA ARG A 34 3.36 -1.05 -3.20
C ARG A 34 4.72 -1.61 -2.80
N ALA A 35 5.38 -1.02 -1.81
CA ALA A 35 6.70 -1.45 -1.35
C ALA A 35 6.61 -2.65 -0.38
N LEU A 36 5.56 -2.75 0.43
CA LEU A 36 5.41 -3.79 1.45
C LEU A 36 5.53 -5.24 0.93
N PRO A 37 4.94 -5.62 -0.23
CA PRO A 37 5.15 -6.94 -0.82
C PRO A 37 6.62 -7.31 -1.05
N GLU A 38 7.50 -6.34 -1.30
CA GLU A 38 8.91 -6.58 -1.62
C GLU A 38 9.75 -6.85 -0.37
N ILE A 39 9.28 -6.44 0.81
CA ILE A 39 10.03 -6.52 2.08
C ILE A 39 9.38 -7.40 3.14
N ALA A 40 8.10 -7.74 3.00
CA ALA A 40 7.38 -8.57 3.97
C ALA A 40 7.80 -10.05 3.96
N ASP A 41 8.47 -10.49 2.89
CA ASP A 41 9.03 -11.84 2.73
C ASP A 41 10.55 -11.92 3.03
N ALA A 42 11.17 -10.81 3.45
CA ALA A 42 12.61 -10.73 3.75
C ALA A 42 12.98 -11.32 5.11
#